data_AF-A0A943LZ68-F1
#
_entry.id   AF-A0A943LZ68-F1
#
_cell.length_a   1.000
_cell.length_b   1.000
_cell.length_c   1.000
_cell.angle_alpha   90.00
_cell.angle_beta   90.00
_cell.angle_gamma   90.00
#
_symmetry.space_group_name_H-M   'P 1'
#
loop_
_entity.id
_entity.type
_entity.pdbx_description
1 polymer ?
#
loop_
_entity_poly.entity_id
_entity_poly.type
_entity_poly.pdbx_seq_one_letter_code
_entity_poly.pdbx_strand_id
1 'polypeptide(L)' 'MKFKKILGITGLAVASTVALAACGAGGNKSAKDDKTLTVGIMTLDDTTEPLWDKVKELAKDKGVTIELKEFTD' A
#
# COMPACT_ATOMS: atom_id res chain seq x y z
N MET A 1 -14.42 -38.45 -2.40
CA MET A 1 -14.83 -37.13 -1.85
C MET A 1 -13.66 -36.24 -1.38
N LYS A 2 -12.38 -36.59 -1.59
CA LYS A 2 -11.24 -35.79 -1.07
C LYS A 2 -10.68 -34.75 -2.08
N PHE A 3 -10.77 -35.02 -3.39
CA PHE A 3 -10.30 -34.09 -4.42
C PHE A 3 -11.21 -32.86 -4.63
N LYS A 4 -12.53 -33.01 -4.45
CA LYS A 4 -13.48 -31.88 -4.57
C LYS A 4 -13.29 -30.81 -3.47
N LYS A 5 -12.73 -31.17 -2.31
CA LYS A 5 -12.46 -30.23 -1.21
C LYS A 5 -11.22 -29.37 -1.42
N ILE A 6 -10.21 -29.89 -2.11
CA ILE A 6 -8.93 -29.18 -2.34
C ILE A 6 -9.08 -28.09 -3.41
N LEU A 7 -9.97 -28.28 -4.38
CA LEU A 7 -10.26 -27.29 -5.42
C LEU A 7 -10.98 -26.04 -4.87
N GLY A 8 -11.79 -26.20 -3.82
CA GLY A 8 -12.54 -25.09 -3.20
C GLY A 8 -11.67 -24.15 -2.36
N ILE A 9 -10.66 -24.67 -1.66
CA ILE A 9 -9.77 -23.87 -0.81
C ILE A 9 -8.66 -23.21 -1.62
N THR A 10 -8.16 -23.88 -2.66
CA THR A 10 -7.10 -23.32 -3.53
C THR A 10 -7.63 -22.18 -4.40
N GLY A 11 -8.89 -22.25 -4.87
CA GLY A 11 -9.50 -21.16 -5.65
C GLY A 11 -9.71 -19.86 -4.87
N LEU A 12 -10.02 -19.96 -3.56
CA LEU A 12 -10.27 -18.79 -2.73
C LEU A 12 -8.98 -18.00 -2.40
N ALA A 13 -7.86 -18.72 -2.21
CA ALA A 13 -6.55 -18.10 -1.99
C ALA A 13 -6.06 -17.32 -3.22
N VAL A 14 -6.31 -17.83 -4.44
CA VAL A 14 -5.94 -17.17 -5.69
C VAL A 14 -6.89 -15.99 -6.01
N ALA A 15 -8.18 -16.11 -5.70
CA ALA A 15 -9.11 -14.98 -5.85
C ALA A 15 -8.73 -13.79 -4.95
N SER A 16 -8.20 -14.06 -3.76
CA SER A 16 -7.77 -13.03 -2.81
C SER A 16 -6.60 -12.19 -3.34
N THR A 17 -5.65 -12.81 -4.06
CA THR A 17 -4.50 -12.08 -4.62
C THR A 17 -4.88 -11.25 -5.84
N VAL A 18 -5.82 -11.73 -6.67
CA VAL A 18 -6.32 -11.00 -7.84
C VAL A 18 -7.23 -9.83 -7.44
N ALA A 19 -8.06 -10.00 -6.40
CA ALA A 19 -8.86 -8.92 -5.84
C ALA A 19 -7.99 -7.81 -5.22
N LEU A 20 -6.89 -8.17 -4.56
CA LEU A 20 -5.95 -7.19 -3.97
C LEU A 20 -5.18 -6.41 -5.04
N ALA A 21 -4.83 -7.05 -6.16
CA ALA A 21 -4.21 -6.37 -7.31
C ALA A 21 -5.16 -5.36 -7.98
N ALA A 22 -6.48 -5.62 -7.97
CA ALA A 22 -7.47 -4.69 -8.50
C ALA A 22 -7.70 -3.46 -7.60
N CYS A 23 -7.48 -3.57 -6.28
CA CYS A 23 -7.44 -2.40 -5.40
C CYS A 23 -6.23 -1.47 -5.67
N GLY A 24 -5.22 -1.92 -6.42
CA GLY A 24 -4.12 -1.07 -6.91
C GLY A 24 -4.35 -0.48 -8.31
N ALA A 25 -5.38 -0.91 -9.03
CA ALA A 25 -5.65 -0.52 -10.42
C ALA A 25 -6.66 0.64 -10.57
N GLY A 26 -7.22 1.12 -9.46
CA GLY A 26 -8.15 2.25 -9.44
C GLY A 26 -7.47 3.58 -9.18
N GLY A 27 -6.79 4.15 -10.18
CA GLY A 27 -6.10 5.43 -10.00
C GLY A 27 -5.66 6.05 -11.33
N ASN A 28 -6.57 6.79 -11.94
CA ASN A 28 -6.37 7.56 -13.16
C ASN A 28 -5.20 8.55 -13.09
N LYS A 29 -4.52 8.72 -14.25
CA LYS A 29 -3.81 9.92 -14.74
C LYS A 29 -2.28 9.89 -14.67
N SER A 30 -1.70 9.63 -15.85
CA SER A 30 -0.37 10.02 -16.28
C SER A 30 0.03 11.39 -15.71
N ALA A 31 1.01 11.42 -14.81
CA ALA A 31 1.68 12.63 -14.39
C ALA A 31 3.07 12.29 -13.84
N LYS A 32 4.07 12.39 -14.73
CA LYS A 32 5.52 12.50 -14.50
C LYS A 32 6.17 11.45 -13.58
N ASP A 33 7.28 10.90 -14.04
CA ASP A 33 8.22 10.01 -13.33
C ASP A 33 8.89 10.62 -12.07
N ASP A 34 8.17 11.43 -11.31
CA ASP A 34 8.58 11.87 -9.99
C ASP A 34 8.00 10.84 -9.02
N LYS A 35 8.85 9.94 -8.50
CA LYS A 35 8.51 8.86 -7.58
C LYS A 35 8.08 9.40 -6.20
N THR A 36 7.23 10.41 -6.16
CA THR A 36 6.72 11.05 -4.95
C THR A 36 5.34 10.48 -4.63
N LEU A 37 5.23 9.87 -3.46
CA LEU A 37 4.01 9.29 -2.92
C LEU A 37 3.51 10.17 -1.76
N THR A 38 2.35 10.79 -1.93
CA THR A 38 1.66 11.49 -0.84
C THR A 38 0.85 10.51 -0.01
N VAL A 39 1.09 10.47 1.29
CA VAL A 39 0.42 9.60 2.25
C VAL A 39 -0.37 10.45 3.23
N GLY A 40 -1.67 10.18 3.32
CA GLY A 40 -2.53 10.81 4.31
C GLY A 40 -2.37 10.16 5.68
N ILE A 41 -2.14 10.96 6.71
CA ILE A 41 -2.05 10.52 8.10
C ILE A 41 -3.05 11.30 8.95
N MET A 42 -3.66 10.66 9.94
CA MET A 42 -4.62 11.34 10.83
C MET A 42 -3.95 12.05 12.01
N THR A 43 -2.73 11.63 12.35
CA THR A 43 -1.98 12.17 13.49
C THR A 43 -0.50 11.94 13.23
N LEU A 44 0.31 12.97 13.44
CA LEU A 44 1.76 12.88 13.55
C LEU A 44 2.14 13.36 14.95
N ASP A 45 2.60 12.44 15.79
CA ASP A 45 3.02 12.71 17.17
C ASP A 45 4.44 12.21 17.42
N ASP A 46 5.00 12.54 18.58
CA ASP A 46 6.37 12.18 18.97
C ASP A 46 6.64 10.66 18.94
N THR A 47 5.59 9.83 19.00
CA THR A 47 5.71 8.36 18.96
C THR A 47 5.65 7.80 17.54
N THR A 48 4.92 8.47 16.65
CA THR A 48 4.70 8.04 15.26
C THR A 48 5.66 8.71 14.28
N GLU A 49 6.18 9.90 14.61
CA GLU A 49 7.19 10.60 13.81
C GLU A 49 8.45 9.75 13.56
N PRO A 50 9.05 9.07 14.57
CA PRO A 50 10.22 8.21 14.34
C PRO A 50 9.94 7.02 13.41
N LEU A 51 8.71 6.49 13.44
CA LEU A 51 8.29 5.42 12.53
C LEU A 51 8.20 5.94 11.11
N TRP A 52 7.59 7.10 10.92
CA TRP A 52 7.47 7.74 9.62
C TRP A 52 8.80 8.18 9.04
N ASP A 53 9.74 8.61 9.86
CA ASP A 53 11.11 8.90 9.44
C ASP A 53 11.82 7.66 8.92
N LYS A 54 11.69 6.52 9.62
CA LYS A 54 12.20 5.24 9.11
C LYS A 54 11.54 4.82 7.81
N VAL A 55 10.24 5.04 7.65
CA VAL A 55 9.52 4.74 6.41
C VAL A 55 10.01 5.63 5.26
N LYS A 56 10.21 6.94 5.50
CA LYS A 56 10.79 7.87 4.50
C LYS A 56 12.21 7.46 4.10
N GLU A 57 13.05 7.10 5.08
CA GLU A 57 14.42 6.60 4.84
C GLU A 57 14.41 5.38 3.92
N LEU A 58 13.65 4.34 4.29
CA LEU A 58 13.55 3.09 3.52
C LEU A 58 12.92 3.28 2.13
N ALA A 59 11.98 4.23 1.99
CA ALA A 59 11.38 4.56 0.71
C ALA A 59 12.38 5.28 -0.20
N LYS A 60 13.17 6.21 0.36
CA LYS A 60 14.19 6.95 -0.38
C LYS A 60 15.28 6.03 -0.91
N ASP A 61 15.68 5.00 -0.17
CA ASP A 61 16.61 3.96 -0.63
C ASP A 61 16.08 3.19 -1.86
N LYS A 62 14.74 3.11 -2.00
CA LYS A 62 14.05 2.53 -3.16
C LYS A 62 13.76 3.56 -4.25
N GLY A 63 14.22 4.79 -4.07
CA GLY A 63 14.00 5.92 -4.95
C GLY A 63 12.60 6.52 -4.86
N VAL A 64 11.84 6.25 -3.80
CA VAL A 64 10.50 6.80 -3.58
C VAL A 64 10.58 7.90 -2.52
N THR A 65 10.09 9.10 -2.85
CA THR A 65 9.94 10.19 -1.89
C THR A 65 8.55 10.11 -1.26
N ILE A 66 8.47 10.14 0.07
CA ILE A 66 7.18 10.14 0.78
C ILE A 66 6.89 11.53 1.33
N GLU A 67 5.73 12.08 0.97
CA GLU A 67 5.18 13.29 1.56
C GLU A 67 4.02 12.93 2.48
N LEU A 68 4.09 13.34 3.75
CA LEU A 68 3.01 13.12 4.69
C LEU A 68 2.07 14.31 4.67
N LYS A 69 0.77 14.05 4.55
CA LYS A 69 -0.27 15.05 4.66
C LYS A 69 -1.15 14.70 5.83
N GLU A 70 -1.13 15.55 6.85
CA GLU A 70 -2.02 15.38 7.98
C GLU A 70 -3.45 15.80 7.58
N PHE A 71 -4.40 14.92 7.86
CA PHE A 71 -5.82 15.15 7.72
C PHE A 71 -6.41 15.15 9.12
N THR A 72 -6.74 16.34 9.60
CA THR A 72 -7.63 16.51 10.74
C THR A 72 -9.06 16.37 10.25
N ASP A 73 -9.92 15.66 10.99
CA ASP A 73 -11.37 15.86 10.85
C ASP A 73 -11.73 17.30 11.28
#